data_AF-A0A2N1UIR3-F1
#
_entry.id   AF-A0A2N1UIR3-F1
#
_cell.length_a   1.000
_cell.length_b   1.000
_cell.length_c   1.000
_cell.angle_alpha   90.00
_cell.angle_beta   90.00
_cell.angle_gamma   90.00
#
_symmetry.space_group_name_H-M   'P 1'
#
loop_
_entity.id
_entity.type
_entity.pdbx_description
1 polymer ?
#
loop_
_entity_poly.entity_id
_entity_poly.type
_entity_poly.pdbx_seq_one_letter_code
_entity_poly.pdbx_strand_id
1 'polypeptide(L)'
;MAIGPVNNPYLQQILFQNLSSSTIQPNQLKDSTQLLNAAMNAKNSTANISAAGSKINKVSQTIRSSGDMQAFEGFQTAMQRAGTAADPMQMTRLVNSASYAANNDAAALNNSFAGLARTMGQNDNAFVDSFNKAFTSTVEQTGMSGLKSFNQGFASVEKADYSNSSVSLTDNLKQYFATANQAVTSGRSEEDSLSNMQRLAKGIEISEKADDIYKFFNEFTGAEPTKGFA
;
A
#
# COMPACT_ATOMS: atom_id res chain seq x y z
N MET A 1 -10.04 -47.28 -11.61
CA MET A 1 -10.70 -47.27 -10.28
C MET A 1 -11.74 -46.16 -10.28
N ALA A 2 -13.03 -46.51 -10.19
CA ALA A 2 -14.10 -45.52 -10.09
C ALA A 2 -14.09 -44.95 -8.66
N ILE A 3 -13.90 -43.64 -8.53
CA ILE A 3 -13.97 -42.96 -7.25
C ILE A 3 -15.46 -42.82 -6.90
N GLY A 4 -15.86 -43.42 -5.78
CA GLY A 4 -17.25 -43.37 -5.29
C GLY A 4 -17.72 -41.93 -5.01
N PRO A 5 -19.04 -41.73 -4.85
CA PRO A 5 -19.61 -40.40 -4.65
C PRO A 5 -19.01 -39.71 -3.42
N VAL A 6 -18.67 -38.43 -3.58
CA VAL A 6 -18.12 -37.57 -2.53
C VAL A 6 -19.20 -37.32 -1.48
N ASN A 7 -19.22 -38.09 -0.40
CA ASN A 7 -20.23 -37.98 0.67
C ASN A 7 -19.88 -36.93 1.76
N ASN A 8 -19.02 -35.95 1.46
CA ASN A 8 -18.67 -34.90 2.41
C ASN A 8 -19.53 -33.65 2.15
N PRO A 9 -20.52 -33.35 3.01
CA PRO A 9 -21.50 -32.29 2.78
C PRO A 9 -20.88 -30.89 2.76
N TYR A 10 -19.78 -30.65 3.48
CA TYR A 10 -19.06 -29.37 3.45
C TYR A 10 -18.31 -29.15 2.13
N LEU A 11 -17.70 -30.21 1.59
CA LEU A 11 -17.05 -30.18 0.28
C LEU A 11 -18.09 -30.02 -0.83
N GLN A 12 -19.24 -30.67 -0.74
CA GLN A 12 -20.35 -30.44 -1.66
C GLN A 12 -20.85 -28.99 -1.58
N GLN A 13 -21.03 -28.44 -0.38
CA GLN A 13 -21.53 -27.08 -0.19
C GLN A 13 -20.57 -26.01 -0.74
N ILE A 14 -19.25 -26.20 -0.59
CA ILE A 14 -18.21 -25.30 -1.14
C ILE A 14 -18.12 -25.44 -2.67
N LEU A 15 -18.28 -26.64 -3.21
CA LEU A 15 -18.34 -26.85 -4.66
C LEU A 15 -19.60 -26.21 -5.26
N PHE A 16 -20.76 -26.34 -4.62
CA PHE A 16 -22.02 -25.74 -5.08
C PHE A 16 -22.08 -24.22 -4.88
N GLN A 17 -21.41 -23.65 -3.88
CA GLN A 17 -21.34 -22.19 -3.69
C GLN A 17 -20.43 -21.47 -4.69
N ASN A 18 -19.41 -22.14 -5.21
CA ASN A 18 -18.51 -21.58 -6.24
C ASN A 18 -18.96 -21.87 -7.68
N LEU A 19 -20.00 -22.69 -7.85
CA LEU A 19 -20.70 -22.88 -9.11
C LEU A 19 -21.88 -21.90 -9.18
N SER A 20 -21.62 -20.62 -9.50
CA SER A 20 -22.70 -19.75 -9.97
C SER A 20 -23.32 -20.42 -11.21
N SER A 21 -24.64 -20.63 -11.19
CA SER A 21 -25.42 -21.50 -12.09
C SER A 21 -25.45 -21.12 -13.58
N SER A 22 -24.53 -20.27 -14.06
CA SER A 22 -24.61 -19.65 -15.39
C SER A 22 -23.47 -20.00 -16.35
N THR A 23 -22.48 -20.83 -16.00
CA THR A 23 -21.32 -21.05 -16.91
C THR A 23 -20.75 -22.45 -17.04
N ILE A 24 -21.24 -23.49 -16.36
CA ILE A 24 -20.71 -24.86 -16.55
C ILE A 24 -21.80 -25.78 -17.12
N GLN A 25 -21.67 -26.12 -18.41
CA GLN A 25 -22.44 -27.24 -18.97
C GLN A 25 -21.93 -28.55 -18.37
N PRO A 26 -22.80 -29.53 -18.07
CA PRO A 26 -22.45 -30.80 -17.39
C PRO A 26 -21.28 -31.58 -18.02
N ASN A 27 -20.96 -31.27 -19.27
CA ASN A 27 -20.01 -31.98 -20.11
C ASN A 27 -18.58 -31.42 -19.98
N GLN A 28 -18.36 -30.33 -19.23
CA GLN A 28 -17.05 -29.68 -19.10
C GLN A 28 -16.21 -30.16 -17.91
N LEU A 29 -16.75 -31.00 -17.02
CA LEU A 29 -16.02 -31.59 -15.90
C LEU A 29 -15.37 -32.93 -16.30
N LYS A 30 -14.58 -32.93 -17.38
CA LYS A 30 -14.07 -34.17 -17.97
C LYS A 30 -12.75 -34.66 -17.35
N ASP A 31 -11.97 -33.78 -16.70
CA ASP A 31 -10.69 -34.16 -16.10
C ASP A 31 -10.63 -33.83 -14.61
N SER A 32 -10.63 -34.89 -13.79
CA SER A 32 -10.45 -34.84 -12.34
C SER A 32 -9.14 -34.15 -11.94
N THR A 33 -8.12 -34.15 -12.79
CA THR A 33 -6.86 -33.40 -12.64
C THR A 33 -7.02 -31.88 -12.84
N GLN A 34 -7.90 -31.42 -13.73
CA GLN A 34 -8.21 -29.99 -13.87
C GLN A 34 -9.01 -29.47 -12.68
N LEU A 35 -9.93 -30.29 -12.17
CA LEU A 35 -10.66 -30.04 -10.91
C LEU A 35 -9.71 -30.02 -9.71
N LEU A 36 -8.73 -30.94 -9.66
CA LEU A 36 -7.72 -30.98 -8.60
C LEU A 36 -6.75 -29.79 -8.67
N ASN A 37 -6.34 -29.37 -9.87
CA ASN A 37 -5.51 -28.18 -10.08
C ASN A 37 -6.30 -26.89 -9.78
N ALA A 38 -7.57 -26.80 -10.15
CA ALA A 38 -8.46 -25.72 -9.78
C ALA A 38 -8.71 -25.70 -8.26
N ALA A 39 -8.86 -26.86 -7.62
CA ALA A 39 -9.01 -26.97 -6.17
C ALA A 39 -7.70 -26.69 -5.41
N MET A 40 -6.53 -27.02 -5.96
CA MET A 40 -5.22 -26.67 -5.38
C MET A 40 -4.90 -25.19 -5.56
N ASN A 41 -5.19 -24.62 -6.73
CA ASN A 41 -5.10 -23.18 -6.96
C ASN A 41 -6.12 -22.43 -6.10
N ALA A 42 -7.34 -22.94 -5.95
CA ALA A 42 -8.32 -22.41 -5.02
C ALA A 42 -7.87 -22.60 -3.57
N LYS A 43 -7.26 -23.71 -3.15
CA LYS A 43 -6.77 -23.92 -1.78
C LYS A 43 -5.61 -22.96 -1.44
N ASN A 44 -4.66 -22.78 -2.34
CA ASN A 44 -3.57 -21.80 -2.19
C ASN A 44 -4.10 -20.35 -2.25
N SER A 45 -5.08 -20.09 -3.12
CA SER A 45 -5.77 -18.81 -3.18
C SER A 45 -6.63 -18.57 -1.93
N THR A 46 -7.27 -19.58 -1.34
CA THR A 46 -8.09 -19.46 -0.11
C THR A 46 -7.22 -19.32 1.13
N ALA A 47 -6.04 -19.94 1.18
CA ALA A 47 -5.05 -19.70 2.24
C ALA A 47 -4.49 -18.26 2.15
N ASN A 48 -4.19 -17.77 0.95
CA ASN A 48 -3.75 -16.39 0.74
C ASN A 48 -4.86 -15.36 0.92
N ILE A 49 -6.10 -15.66 0.54
CA ILE A 49 -7.30 -14.82 0.75
C ILE A 49 -7.68 -14.80 2.23
N SER A 50 -7.56 -15.92 2.96
CA SER A 50 -7.84 -15.94 4.41
C SER A 50 -6.72 -15.30 5.24
N ALA A 51 -5.45 -15.43 4.82
CA ALA A 51 -4.33 -14.72 5.44
C ALA A 51 -4.36 -13.21 5.14
N ALA A 52 -4.64 -12.81 3.90
CA ALA A 52 -4.83 -11.41 3.55
C ALA A 52 -6.08 -10.83 4.22
N GLY A 53 -7.18 -11.57 4.25
CA GLY A 53 -8.43 -11.19 4.92
C GLY A 53 -8.26 -11.00 6.42
N SER A 54 -7.55 -11.90 7.11
CA SER A 54 -7.24 -11.75 8.54
C SER A 54 -6.31 -10.57 8.81
N LYS A 55 -5.32 -10.31 7.95
CA LYS A 55 -4.45 -9.13 8.02
C LYS A 55 -5.24 -7.82 7.80
N ILE A 56 -6.11 -7.76 6.78
CA ILE A 56 -6.97 -6.60 6.51
C ILE A 56 -7.91 -6.33 7.69
N ASN A 57 -8.53 -7.39 8.23
CA ASN A 57 -9.39 -7.28 9.41
C ASN A 57 -8.63 -6.76 10.62
N LYS A 58 -7.40 -7.24 10.84
CA LYS A 58 -6.54 -6.77 11.94
C LYS A 58 -6.15 -5.30 11.78
N VAL A 59 -5.74 -4.87 10.59
CA VAL A 59 -5.43 -3.46 10.31
C VAL A 59 -6.66 -2.60 10.55
N SER A 60 -7.80 -3.01 9.99
CA SER A 60 -9.09 -2.32 10.17
C SER A 60 -9.56 -2.28 11.62
N GLN A 61 -9.31 -3.33 12.41
CA GLN A 61 -9.61 -3.34 13.84
C GLN A 61 -8.68 -2.39 14.59
N THR A 62 -7.39 -2.41 14.30
CA THR A 62 -6.38 -1.55 14.95
C THR A 62 -6.71 -0.07 14.76
N ILE A 63 -7.02 0.33 13.52
CA ILE A 63 -7.40 1.71 13.19
C ILE A 63 -8.74 2.08 13.85
N ARG A 64 -9.74 1.19 13.85
CA ARG A 64 -11.03 1.49 14.51
C ARG A 64 -10.91 1.57 16.03
N SER A 65 -10.06 0.75 16.64
CA SER A 65 -9.81 0.76 18.08
C SER A 65 -9.16 2.05 18.58
N SER A 66 -8.45 2.79 17.72
CA SER A 66 -7.93 4.12 18.07
C SER A 66 -8.94 5.25 17.89
N GLY A 67 -10.13 4.97 17.32
CA GLY A 67 -11.17 5.97 17.09
C GLY A 67 -10.90 6.94 15.93
N ASP A 68 -9.88 6.68 15.11
CA ASP A 68 -9.48 7.57 14.02
C ASP A 68 -10.22 7.18 12.72
N MET A 69 -11.40 7.77 12.53
CA MET A 69 -12.20 7.52 11.31
C MET A 69 -11.51 8.00 10.03
N GLN A 70 -10.68 9.06 10.10
CA GLN A 70 -9.94 9.55 8.94
C GLN A 70 -8.89 8.53 8.51
N ALA A 71 -8.14 7.96 9.45
CA ALA A 71 -7.21 6.89 9.15
C ALA A 71 -7.90 5.67 8.50
N PHE A 72 -9.14 5.38 8.89
CA PHE A 72 -9.88 4.27 8.29
C PHE A 72 -10.28 4.57 6.83
N GLU A 73 -10.77 5.78 6.55
CA GLU A 73 -11.07 6.23 5.19
C GLU A 73 -9.83 6.18 4.30
N GLY A 74 -8.69 6.70 4.79
CA GLY A 74 -7.43 6.65 4.05
C GLY A 74 -6.98 5.21 3.76
N PHE A 75 -7.10 4.31 4.74
CA PHE A 75 -6.78 2.89 4.51
C PHE A 75 -7.71 2.25 3.47
N GLN A 76 -9.01 2.55 3.48
CA GLN A 76 -9.95 2.05 2.46
C GLN A 76 -9.59 2.54 1.06
N THR A 77 -9.27 3.83 0.91
CA THR A 77 -8.87 4.40 -0.38
C THR A 77 -7.56 3.81 -0.88
N ALA A 78 -6.57 3.66 -0.01
CA ALA A 78 -5.30 2.99 -0.33
C ALA A 78 -5.53 1.55 -0.84
N MET A 79 -6.42 0.80 -0.17
CA MET A 79 -6.81 -0.56 -0.56
C MET A 79 -7.55 -0.60 -1.90
N GLN A 80 -8.57 0.23 -2.10
CA GLN A 80 -9.31 0.28 -3.37
C GLN A 80 -8.38 0.57 -4.54
N ARG A 81 -7.45 1.52 -4.35
CA ARG A 81 -6.48 1.86 -5.37
C ARG A 81 -5.50 0.71 -5.64
N ALA A 82 -4.93 0.11 -4.59
CA ALA A 82 -4.02 -1.02 -4.76
C ALA A 82 -4.66 -2.23 -5.45
N GLY A 83 -5.99 -2.39 -5.33
CA GLY A 83 -6.75 -3.47 -5.98
C GLY A 83 -7.01 -3.24 -7.47
N THR A 84 -6.80 -2.01 -7.95
CA THR A 84 -6.99 -1.62 -9.35
C THR A 84 -5.70 -1.13 -10.01
N ALA A 85 -4.57 -1.25 -9.31
CA ALA A 85 -3.28 -0.81 -9.79
C ALA A 85 -2.70 -1.74 -10.86
N ALA A 86 -1.83 -1.18 -11.70
CA ALA A 86 -1.13 -1.93 -12.73
C ALA A 86 -0.11 -2.94 -12.16
N ASP A 87 0.43 -2.68 -10.96
CA ASP A 87 1.30 -3.62 -10.26
C ASP A 87 0.46 -4.66 -9.49
N PRO A 88 0.45 -5.93 -9.92
CA PRO A 88 -0.36 -6.98 -9.30
C PRO A 88 0.06 -7.31 -7.86
N MET A 89 1.27 -6.91 -7.43
CA MET A 89 1.75 -7.14 -6.07
C MET A 89 1.45 -5.98 -5.11
N GLN A 90 1.00 -4.83 -5.60
CA GLN A 90 0.84 -3.62 -4.78
C GLN A 90 -0.12 -3.85 -3.61
N MET A 91 -1.26 -4.51 -3.86
CA MET A 91 -2.22 -4.88 -2.81
C MET A 91 -1.57 -5.76 -1.73
N THR A 92 -0.83 -6.79 -2.13
CA THR A 92 -0.17 -7.69 -1.18
C THR A 92 0.87 -6.97 -0.33
N ARG A 93 1.71 -6.12 -0.95
CA ARG A 93 2.72 -5.32 -0.25
C ARG A 93 2.09 -4.33 0.72
N LEU A 94 1.00 -3.66 0.31
CA LEU A 94 0.24 -2.73 1.15
C LEU A 94 -0.31 -3.44 2.39
N VAL A 95 -1.03 -4.55 2.20
CA VAL A 95 -1.63 -5.31 3.31
C VAL A 95 -0.57 -5.86 4.27
N ASN A 96 0.55 -6.36 3.75
CA ASN A 96 1.64 -6.86 4.58
C ASN A 96 2.32 -5.75 5.38
N SER A 97 2.64 -4.63 4.74
CA SER A 97 3.27 -3.47 5.38
C SER A 97 2.36 -2.84 6.42
N ALA A 98 1.08 -2.65 6.10
CA ALA A 98 0.08 -2.14 7.03
C ALA A 98 -0.14 -3.09 8.20
N SER A 99 -0.17 -4.41 7.95
CA SER A 99 -0.28 -5.40 9.04
C SER A 99 0.95 -5.42 9.93
N TYR A 100 2.15 -5.29 9.37
CA TYR A 100 3.38 -5.13 10.14
C TYR A 100 3.32 -3.87 11.02
N ALA A 101 2.95 -2.72 10.45
CA ALA A 101 2.81 -1.49 11.21
C ALA A 101 1.72 -1.57 12.30
N ALA A 102 0.57 -2.20 12.03
CA ALA A 102 -0.48 -2.45 13.02
C ALA A 102 -0.01 -3.29 14.21
N ASN A 103 0.97 -4.17 14.03
CA ASN A 103 1.54 -4.99 15.10
C ASN A 103 2.56 -4.28 15.97
N ASN A 104 3.29 -3.32 15.39
CA ASN A 104 4.48 -2.76 16.00
C ASN A 104 4.28 -1.31 16.47
N ASP A 105 3.49 -0.52 15.75
CA ASP A 105 3.17 0.87 16.12
C ASP A 105 1.86 1.33 15.45
N ALA A 106 0.75 1.15 16.16
CA ALA A 106 -0.57 1.55 15.68
C ALA A 106 -0.68 3.07 15.44
N ALA A 107 0.03 3.89 16.22
CA ALA A 107 -0.01 5.34 16.05
C ALA A 107 0.68 5.76 14.75
N ALA A 108 1.83 5.17 14.42
CA ALA A 108 2.50 5.42 13.16
C ALA A 108 1.66 4.97 11.95
N LEU A 109 1.00 3.82 12.04
CA LEU A 109 0.05 3.35 11.02
C LEU A 109 -1.08 4.37 10.80
N ASN A 110 -1.73 4.79 11.88
CA ASN A 110 -2.86 5.72 11.83
C ASN A 110 -2.45 7.06 11.23
N ASN A 111 -1.31 7.61 11.64
CA ASN A 111 -0.81 8.88 11.14
C ASN A 111 -0.64 8.86 9.61
N SER A 112 -0.11 7.76 9.05
CA SER A 112 0.07 7.63 7.60
C SER A 112 -1.26 7.69 6.85
N PHE A 113 -2.24 6.90 7.28
CA PHE A 113 -3.53 6.84 6.60
C PHE A 113 -4.43 8.04 6.89
N ALA A 114 -4.33 8.65 8.07
CA ALA A 114 -5.02 9.90 8.36
C ALA A 114 -4.49 11.05 7.49
N GLY A 115 -3.17 11.14 7.31
CA GLY A 115 -2.56 12.08 6.37
C GLY A 115 -3.04 11.87 4.94
N LEU A 116 -3.12 10.61 4.49
CA LEU A 116 -3.69 10.28 3.19
C LEU A 116 -5.15 10.77 3.08
N ALA A 117 -6.00 10.49 4.07
CA ALA A 117 -7.40 10.88 4.04
C ALA A 117 -7.61 12.40 4.01
N ARG A 118 -6.82 13.16 4.76
CA ARG A 118 -6.88 14.64 4.76
C ARG A 118 -6.52 15.25 3.41
N THR A 119 -5.72 14.55 2.61
CA THR A 119 -5.17 15.04 1.35
C THR A 119 -5.88 14.47 0.12
N MET A 120 -6.81 13.52 0.32
CA MET A 120 -7.63 12.86 -0.70
C MET A 120 -8.78 13.70 -1.29
N GLY A 121 -8.97 14.95 -0.86
CA GLY A 121 -9.96 15.88 -1.45
C GLY A 121 -9.75 16.20 -2.94
N GLN A 122 -8.77 15.55 -3.58
CA GLN A 122 -8.40 15.68 -4.98
C GLN A 122 -8.41 14.27 -5.60
N ASN A 123 -9.28 14.02 -6.59
CA ASN A 123 -9.53 12.73 -7.26
C ASN A 123 -8.33 12.23 -8.10
N ASP A 124 -7.14 12.17 -7.52
CA ASP A 124 -5.91 11.81 -8.21
C ASP A 124 -5.49 10.38 -7.87
N ASN A 125 -5.75 9.48 -8.80
CA ASN A 125 -5.33 8.09 -8.73
C ASN A 125 -3.80 7.91 -8.64
N ALA A 126 -3.03 8.78 -9.30
CA ALA A 126 -1.57 8.71 -9.30
C ALA A 126 -0.99 9.15 -7.94
N PHE A 127 -1.68 10.06 -7.24
CA PHE A 127 -1.34 10.44 -5.86
C PHE A 127 -1.41 9.24 -4.91
N VAL A 128 -2.53 8.51 -4.91
CA VAL A 128 -2.71 7.34 -4.02
C VAL A 128 -1.75 6.20 -4.40
N ASP A 129 -1.47 5.99 -5.69
CA ASP A 129 -0.46 5.01 -6.12
C ASP A 129 0.94 5.35 -5.60
N SER A 130 1.30 6.63 -5.65
CA SER A 130 2.60 7.11 -5.18
C SER A 130 2.72 6.96 -3.67
N PHE A 131 1.66 7.29 -2.91
CA PHE A 131 1.58 7.01 -1.49
C PHE A 131 1.77 5.52 -1.20
N ASN A 132 1.01 4.64 -1.87
CA ASN A 132 1.09 3.19 -1.66
C ASN A 132 2.50 2.66 -1.89
N LYS A 133 3.18 3.13 -2.94
CA LYS A 133 4.57 2.77 -3.23
C LYS A 133 5.52 3.28 -2.15
N ALA A 134 5.44 4.55 -1.79
CA ALA A 134 6.33 5.15 -0.79
C ALA A 134 6.15 4.50 0.59
N PHE A 135 4.91 4.30 1.03
CA PHE A 135 4.57 3.64 2.29
C PHE A 135 5.11 2.21 2.34
N THR A 136 4.82 1.39 1.34
CA THR A 136 5.27 -0.01 1.31
C THR A 136 6.78 -0.13 1.24
N SER A 137 7.44 0.61 0.34
CA SER A 137 8.91 0.62 0.25
C SER A 137 9.54 1.09 1.56
N THR A 138 8.97 2.09 2.24
CA THR A 138 9.52 2.55 3.52
C THR A 138 9.44 1.46 4.58
N VAL A 139 8.26 0.88 4.80
CA VAL A 139 8.07 -0.16 5.82
C VAL A 139 8.93 -1.39 5.52
N GLU A 140 9.03 -1.80 4.26
CA GLU A 140 9.81 -2.98 3.86
C GLU A 140 11.32 -2.78 4.00
N GLN A 141 11.84 -1.57 3.71
CA GLN A 141 13.29 -1.30 3.73
C GLN A 141 13.82 -0.82 5.08
N THR A 142 12.96 -0.21 5.92
CA THR A 142 13.42 0.54 7.11
C THR A 142 12.55 0.32 8.35
N GLY A 143 11.53 -0.54 8.25
CA GLY A 143 10.61 -0.85 9.34
C GLY A 143 9.89 0.37 9.92
N MET A 144 9.65 0.34 11.23
CA MET A 144 8.88 1.38 11.92
C MET A 144 9.62 2.71 12.07
N SER A 145 10.94 2.68 12.16
CA SER A 145 11.76 3.89 12.30
C SER A 145 11.68 4.77 11.05
N GLY A 146 11.73 4.15 9.87
CA GLY A 146 11.52 4.91 8.64
C GLY A 146 10.07 5.32 8.44
N LEU A 147 9.08 4.51 8.86
CA LEU A 147 7.68 4.95 8.80
C LEU A 147 7.42 6.21 9.66
N LYS A 148 8.06 6.32 10.82
CA LYS A 148 8.00 7.54 11.64
C LYS A 148 8.59 8.75 10.92
N SER A 149 9.75 8.58 10.30
CA SER A 149 10.40 9.62 9.50
C SER A 149 9.55 10.01 8.28
N PHE A 150 8.94 9.03 7.62
CA PHE A 150 7.99 9.24 6.54
C PHE A 150 6.76 10.05 7.00
N ASN A 151 6.20 9.72 8.16
CA ASN A 151 5.07 10.48 8.69
C ASN A 151 5.44 11.91 9.08
N GLN A 152 6.64 12.13 9.61
CA GLN A 152 7.15 13.47 9.92
C GLN A 152 7.33 14.31 8.64
N GLY A 153 7.95 13.75 7.60
CA GLY A 153 8.08 14.40 6.30
C GLY A 153 6.73 14.75 5.70
N PHE A 154 5.81 13.78 5.67
CA PHE A 154 4.44 13.98 5.17
C PHE A 154 3.74 15.11 5.91
N ALA A 155 3.73 15.07 7.25
CA ALA A 155 3.08 16.10 8.06
C ALA A 155 3.72 17.48 7.91
N SER A 156 5.02 17.56 7.64
CA SER A 156 5.71 18.83 7.39
C SER A 156 5.31 19.44 6.06
N VAL A 157 5.17 18.63 5.01
CA VAL A 157 4.62 19.08 3.72
C VAL A 157 3.17 19.54 3.88
N GLU A 158 2.33 18.80 4.62
CA GLU A 158 0.93 19.19 4.89
C GLU A 158 0.81 20.57 5.57
N LYS A 159 1.80 20.94 6.39
CA LYS A 159 1.77 22.15 7.21
C LYS A 159 2.55 23.34 6.61
N ALA A 160 3.18 23.16 5.46
CA ALA A 160 3.95 24.22 4.82
C ALA A 160 3.06 25.42 4.47
N ASP A 161 3.67 26.61 4.37
CA ASP A 161 2.97 27.81 3.92
C ASP A 161 2.81 27.80 2.39
N TYR A 162 1.56 27.70 1.94
CA TYR A 162 1.15 27.75 0.53
C TYR A 162 0.54 29.09 0.10
N SER A 163 0.41 30.07 1.01
CA SER A 163 -0.36 31.31 0.79
C SER A 163 0.09 32.13 -0.43
N ASN A 164 1.37 32.04 -0.79
CA ASN A 164 1.98 32.71 -1.95
C ASN A 164 2.78 31.75 -2.84
N SER A 165 2.49 30.44 -2.75
CA SER A 165 3.25 29.40 -3.44
C SER A 165 2.79 29.25 -4.89
N SER A 166 3.75 29.01 -5.79
CA SER A 166 3.46 28.60 -7.17
C SER A 166 3.13 27.10 -7.28
N VAL A 167 3.50 26.32 -6.27
CA VAL A 167 3.30 24.87 -6.17
C VAL A 167 2.10 24.57 -5.28
N SER A 168 1.23 23.65 -5.72
CA SER A 168 0.08 23.20 -4.93
C SER A 168 0.49 22.18 -3.85
N LEU A 169 -0.34 22.02 -2.80
CA LEU A 169 -0.14 20.97 -1.79
C LEU A 169 0.01 19.59 -2.43
N THR A 170 -0.86 19.27 -3.38
CA THR A 170 -0.87 17.98 -4.06
C THR A 170 0.38 17.74 -4.87
N ASP A 171 0.91 18.75 -5.57
CA ASP A 171 2.16 18.61 -6.33
C ASP A 171 3.35 18.36 -5.41
N ASN A 172 3.39 19.09 -4.29
CA ASN A 172 4.41 18.90 -3.26
C ASN A 172 4.34 17.50 -2.63
N LEU A 173 3.14 17.00 -2.34
CA LEU A 173 2.96 15.67 -1.78
C LEU A 173 3.28 14.54 -2.77
N LYS A 174 2.94 14.71 -4.06
CA LYS A 174 3.37 13.76 -5.11
C LYS A 174 4.88 13.69 -5.18
N GLN A 175 5.54 14.85 -5.19
CA GLN A 175 7.00 14.92 -5.23
C GLN A 175 7.62 14.32 -3.96
N TYR A 176 7.00 14.55 -2.80
CA TYR A 176 7.40 13.93 -1.55
C TYR A 176 7.33 12.39 -1.62
N PHE A 177 6.22 11.81 -2.07
CA PHE A 177 6.10 10.35 -2.17
C PHE A 177 7.09 9.74 -3.17
N ALA A 178 7.32 10.40 -4.30
CA ALA A 178 8.35 9.97 -5.26
C ALA A 178 9.75 10.00 -4.63
N THR A 179 10.09 11.10 -3.96
CA THR A 179 11.38 11.31 -3.30
C THR A 179 11.58 10.33 -2.14
N ALA A 180 10.56 10.10 -1.32
CA ALA A 180 10.60 9.13 -0.21
C ALA A 180 10.86 7.71 -0.73
N ASN A 181 10.16 7.29 -1.79
CA ASN A 181 10.40 5.99 -2.41
C ASN A 181 11.84 5.88 -2.95
N GLN A 182 12.37 6.93 -3.60
CA GLN A 182 13.75 6.95 -4.08
C GLN A 182 14.77 6.93 -2.92
N ALA A 183 14.52 7.68 -1.84
CA ALA A 183 15.38 7.77 -0.68
C ALA A 183 15.59 6.39 -0.02
N VAL A 184 14.51 5.61 0.16
CA VAL A 184 14.60 4.27 0.74
C VAL A 184 15.17 3.24 -0.22
N THR A 185 14.84 3.30 -1.51
CA THR A 185 15.26 2.26 -2.47
C THR A 185 16.69 2.47 -3.00
N SER A 186 17.27 3.65 -2.82
CA SER A 186 18.68 3.93 -3.18
C SER A 186 19.69 3.54 -2.10
N GLY A 187 19.24 3.25 -0.87
CA GLY A 187 20.10 2.75 0.19
C GLY A 187 20.62 1.35 -0.11
N ARG A 188 21.86 1.05 0.31
CA ARG A 188 22.49 -0.27 0.10
C ARG A 188 22.26 -1.23 1.27
N SER A 189 21.76 -0.71 2.38
CA SER A 189 21.35 -1.45 3.57
C SER A 189 20.16 -0.76 4.23
N GLU A 190 19.54 -1.42 5.21
CA GLU A 190 18.47 -0.85 6.02
C GLU A 190 18.90 0.47 6.70
N GLU A 191 20.12 0.51 7.24
CA GLU A 191 20.67 1.70 7.91
C GLU A 191 20.87 2.87 6.93
N ASP A 192 21.37 2.59 5.72
CA ASP A 192 21.52 3.60 4.68
C ASP A 192 20.16 4.15 4.23
N SER A 193 19.19 3.26 4.00
CA SER A 193 17.82 3.63 3.62
C SER A 193 17.12 4.44 4.72
N LEU A 194 17.33 4.07 5.98
CA LEU A 194 16.81 4.82 7.12
C LEU A 194 17.46 6.20 7.24
N SER A 195 18.78 6.27 7.11
CA SER A 195 19.54 7.53 7.13
C SER A 195 19.06 8.48 6.02
N ASN A 196 18.84 7.97 4.81
CA ASN A 196 18.27 8.76 3.71
C ASN A 196 16.88 9.31 4.04
N MET A 197 15.99 8.49 4.60
CA MET A 197 14.65 8.96 4.99
C MET A 197 14.66 9.98 6.11
N GLN A 198 15.55 9.83 7.09
CA GLN A 198 15.71 10.79 8.17
C GLN A 198 16.25 12.13 7.63
N ARG A 199 17.20 12.08 6.69
CA ARG A 199 17.71 13.28 6.01
C ARG A 199 16.64 13.98 5.19
N LEU A 200 15.81 13.22 4.47
CA LEU A 200 14.66 13.76 3.73
C LEU A 200 13.70 14.48 4.67
N ALA A 201 13.24 13.81 5.73
CA ALA A 201 12.31 14.38 6.69
C ALA A 201 12.85 15.67 7.34
N LYS A 202 14.12 15.66 7.76
CA LYS A 202 14.77 16.81 8.35
C LYS A 202 14.93 17.98 7.37
N GLY A 203 15.25 17.70 6.11
CA GLY A 203 15.38 18.75 5.09
C GLY A 203 14.06 19.46 4.77
N ILE A 204 12.95 18.70 4.77
CA ILE A 204 11.60 19.27 4.65
C ILE A 204 11.28 20.13 5.87
N GLU A 205 11.55 19.64 7.09
CA GLU A 205 11.24 20.36 8.33
C GLU A 205 11.92 21.73 8.45
N ILE A 206 13.13 21.88 7.89
CA ILE A 206 13.86 23.16 7.88
C ILE A 206 13.19 24.19 6.97
N SER A 207 12.41 23.74 5.97
CA SER A 207 11.81 24.59 4.95
C SER A 207 10.34 24.82 5.27
N GLU A 208 9.98 25.99 5.78
CA GLU A 208 8.58 26.30 6.13
C GLU A 208 7.72 26.70 4.91
N LYS A 209 8.34 27.01 3.77
CA LYS A 209 7.68 27.47 2.54
C LYS A 209 7.53 26.37 1.51
N ALA A 210 6.36 26.29 0.89
CA ALA A 210 6.04 25.25 -0.09
C ALA A 210 6.96 25.23 -1.33
N ASP A 211 7.31 26.39 -1.89
CA ASP A 211 8.21 26.44 -3.05
C ASP A 211 9.64 25.97 -2.71
N ASP A 212 10.11 26.23 -1.49
CA ASP A 212 11.46 25.83 -1.04
C ASP A 212 11.50 24.33 -0.78
N ILE A 213 10.45 23.76 -0.18
CA ILE A 213 10.27 22.31 -0.07
C ILE A 213 10.29 21.65 -1.46
N TYR A 214 9.58 22.23 -2.43
CA TYR A 214 9.52 21.67 -3.79
C TYR A 214 10.90 21.65 -4.47
N LYS A 215 11.67 22.73 -4.35
CA LYS A 215 13.04 22.81 -4.85
C LYS A 215 13.96 21.82 -4.14
N PHE A 216 13.83 21.72 -2.81
CA PHE A 216 14.61 20.79 -2.01
C PHE A 216 14.47 19.36 -2.49
N PHE A 217 13.27 18.92 -2.91
CA PHE A 217 13.12 17.56 -3.45
C PHE A 217 14.00 17.30 -4.67
N ASN A 218 14.09 18.25 -5.60
CA ASN A 218 14.94 18.13 -6.80
C ASN A 218 16.43 18.12 -6.46
N GLU A 219 16.83 18.86 -5.42
CA GLU A 219 18.21 18.85 -4.93
C GLU A 219 18.53 17.55 -4.19
N PHE A 220 17.56 17.00 -3.46
CA PHE A 220 17.70 15.78 -2.66
C PHE A 220 17.86 14.54 -3.53
N THR A 221 17.05 14.41 -4.59
CA THR A 221 17.09 13.27 -5.53
C THR A 221 18.20 13.40 -6.57
N GLY A 222 18.76 14.60 -6.74
CA GLY A 222 19.63 14.97 -7.86
C GLY A 222 18.81 15.28 -9.12
N ALA A 223 19.44 15.92 -10.11
CA ALA A 223 18.77 16.22 -11.38
C ALA A 223 18.23 14.93 -12.03
N GLU A 224 17.01 14.99 -12.60
CA GLU A 224 16.48 13.91 -13.43
C GLU A 224 17.54 13.51 -14.48
N PRO A 225 17.79 12.21 -14.71
CA PRO A 225 18.74 11.78 -15.72
C PRO A 225 18.25 12.30 -17.09
N THR A 226 18.95 13.31 -17.59
CA THR A 226 18.67 14.04 -18.85
C THR A 226 18.76 13.18 -20.13
N LYS A 227 18.88 11.86 -20.01
CA LYS A 227 18.87 10.96 -21.17
C LYS A 227 18.04 9.72 -20.88
N GLY A 228 16.89 9.62 -21.55
CA GLY A 228 16.29 8.33 -21.84
C GLY A 228 17.35 7.43 -22.47
N PHE A 229 17.50 6.22 -21.97
CA PHE A 229 18.24 5.18 -22.67
C PHE A 229 17.52 4.94 -24.00
N ALA A 230 18.12 5.44 -25.08
CA ALA A 230 17.80 5.06 -26.44
C ALA A 230 18.24 3.62 -26.71
#